data_AF-A0A0I9SQL8-F1
#
_entry.id   AF-A0A0I9SQL8-F1
#
_cell.length_a   1.000
_cell.length_b   1.000
_cell.length_c   1.000
_cell.angle_alpha   90.00
_cell.angle_beta   90.00
_cell.angle_gamma   90.00
#
_symmetry.space_group_name_H-M   'P 1'
#
loop_
_entity.id
_entity.type
_entity.pdbx_description
1 polymer ?
#
loop_
_entity_poly.entity_id
_entity_poly.type
_entity_poly.pdbx_seq_one_letter_code
_entity_poly.pdbx_strand_id
1 'polypeptide(L)'
;TSWWEIVDALYDRGDIHSATLAQRQAVPTLADLAAVSREQQFVDLYGGKRTEDGEALLDAFSRMISESLRSYPILALPTAFDLGEARVVSIDLAEVARSGSAAADHQTAMCYMLARYVVARNFYLTEEDVECFAPRYRPYHEHRIREIRQDKKHLQWDELHRTKRVRPVRDQVIGDMREGGKEGVMVTVLSQDVDDFDEEMLSFATVKKVFSKQNEKKAGRMREMFGLSSTAEYAVRHLIRPPSAKGATFVGAFSTREGESVHLLNSTMGGIRLWAFSTTQEDTYVRDTLYREIGPVETRRLLARLYPGGSVAREIEARKKKVEISGLIGQDRDDGVIDGLVTELLDIYQQQRSEALRA
;
A
#
# COMPACT_ATOMS: atom_id res chain seq x y z
N THR A 1 3.66 36.58 -18.69
CA THR A 1 3.28 36.14 -17.35
C THR A 1 3.95 34.82 -17.06
N SER A 2 4.76 34.74 -16.01
CA SER A 2 5.38 33.50 -15.55
C SER A 2 4.39 32.65 -14.74
N TRP A 3 4.66 31.36 -14.60
CA TRP A 3 3.85 30.51 -13.70
C TRP A 3 3.91 30.98 -12.25
N TRP A 4 5.04 31.53 -11.79
CA TRP A 4 5.17 32.12 -10.46
C TRP A 4 4.23 33.31 -10.24
N GLU A 5 4.08 34.19 -11.23
CA GLU A 5 3.12 35.30 -11.18
C GLU A 5 1.66 34.81 -11.15
N ILE A 6 1.37 33.70 -11.82
CA ILE A 6 0.05 33.06 -11.79
C ILE A 6 -0.23 32.48 -10.40
N VAL A 7 0.74 31.79 -9.78
CA VAL A 7 0.62 31.26 -8.41
C VAL A 7 0.29 32.40 -7.43
N ASP A 8 1.06 33.48 -7.49
CA ASP A 8 0.86 34.67 -6.67
C ASP A 8 -0.55 35.26 -6.82
N ALA A 9 -0.99 35.46 -8.07
CA ALA A 9 -2.28 36.07 -8.37
C ALA A 9 -3.48 35.18 -7.97
N LEU A 10 -3.30 33.85 -7.93
CA LEU A 10 -4.32 32.90 -7.48
C LEU A 10 -4.35 32.81 -5.95
N TYR A 11 -3.17 32.77 -5.31
CA TYR A 11 -3.04 32.75 -3.86
C TYR A 11 -3.67 33.99 -3.22
N ASP A 12 -3.42 35.18 -3.76
CA ASP A 12 -4.01 36.43 -3.25
C ASP A 12 -5.54 36.49 -3.33
N ARG A 13 -6.12 35.74 -4.27
CA ARG A 13 -7.57 35.61 -4.42
C ARG A 13 -8.17 34.51 -3.54
N GLY A 14 -7.35 33.79 -2.78
CA GLY A 14 -7.75 32.66 -1.96
C GLY A 14 -7.99 31.36 -2.73
N ASP A 15 -7.67 31.30 -4.03
CA ASP A 15 -7.80 30.07 -4.83
C ASP A 15 -6.55 29.19 -4.67
N ILE A 16 -6.45 28.56 -3.50
CA ILE A 16 -5.32 27.71 -3.10
C ILE A 16 -5.15 26.49 -4.00
N HIS A 17 -6.26 25.90 -4.45
CA HIS A 17 -6.22 24.72 -5.30
C HIS A 17 -5.58 25.05 -6.66
N SER A 18 -6.08 26.09 -7.34
CA SER A 18 -5.51 26.51 -8.62
C SER A 18 -4.07 27.01 -8.45
N ALA A 19 -3.75 27.71 -7.36
CA ALA A 19 -2.37 28.13 -7.05
C ALA A 19 -1.44 26.91 -6.92
N THR A 20 -1.89 25.84 -6.27
CA THR A 20 -1.12 24.59 -6.12
C THR A 20 -0.90 23.90 -7.46
N LEU A 21 -1.90 23.90 -8.35
CA LEU A 21 -1.77 23.35 -9.70
C LEU A 21 -0.79 24.17 -10.56
N ALA A 22 -0.87 25.51 -10.50
CA ALA A 22 0.05 26.41 -11.18
C ALA A 22 1.50 26.26 -10.66
N GLN A 23 1.68 26.04 -9.35
CA GLN A 23 2.99 25.85 -8.73
C GLN A 23 3.75 24.66 -9.35
N ARG A 24 3.05 23.58 -9.73
CA ARG A 24 3.66 22.40 -10.36
C ARG A 24 4.32 22.71 -11.69
N GLN A 25 3.82 23.73 -12.40
CA GLN A 25 4.38 24.21 -13.67
C GLN A 25 5.49 25.25 -13.47
N ALA A 26 5.55 25.86 -12.28
CA ALA A 26 6.56 26.86 -11.93
C ALA A 26 7.89 26.23 -11.49
N VAL A 27 7.85 25.00 -10.99
CA VAL A 27 9.04 24.26 -10.52
C VAL A 27 9.82 23.69 -11.73
N PRO A 28 11.16 23.85 -11.77
CA PRO A 28 11.99 23.28 -12.84
C PRO A 28 11.87 21.76 -12.95
N THR A 29 11.92 21.26 -14.18
CA THR A 29 12.04 19.84 -14.50
C THR A 29 13.51 19.39 -14.51
N LEU A 30 13.74 18.07 -14.48
CA LEU A 30 15.10 17.53 -14.67
C LEU A 30 15.70 17.90 -16.03
N ALA A 31 14.86 18.06 -17.07
CA ALA A 31 15.33 18.48 -18.39
C ALA A 31 15.85 19.92 -18.36
N ASP A 32 15.21 20.80 -17.58
CA ASP A 32 15.67 22.19 -17.39
C ASP A 32 17.06 22.22 -16.75
N LEU A 33 17.34 21.34 -15.79
CA LEU A 33 18.67 21.25 -15.16
C LEU A 33 19.78 20.92 -16.17
N ALA A 34 19.51 20.03 -17.13
CA ALA A 34 20.47 19.67 -18.18
C ALA A 34 20.66 20.77 -19.25
N ALA A 35 19.70 21.69 -19.36
CA ALA A 35 19.85 22.89 -20.19
C ALA A 35 20.70 23.94 -19.45
N VAL A 36 20.39 24.19 -18.17
CA VAL A 36 21.10 25.16 -17.31
C VAL A 36 22.57 24.79 -17.10
N SER A 37 22.90 23.49 -17.03
CA SER A 37 24.30 23.05 -16.88
C SER A 37 25.22 23.44 -18.04
N ARG A 38 24.66 23.91 -19.17
CA ARG A 38 25.40 24.38 -20.35
C ARG A 38 25.58 25.90 -20.37
N GLU A 39 25.00 26.62 -19.42
CA GLU A 39 25.19 28.06 -19.32
C GLU A 39 26.64 28.40 -18.97
N GLN A 40 27.12 29.54 -19.49
CA GLN A 40 28.53 29.95 -19.39
C GLN A 40 29.04 29.95 -17.95
N GLN A 41 28.21 30.38 -16.98
CA GLN A 41 28.57 30.39 -15.56
C GLN A 41 28.96 29.00 -15.02
N PHE A 42 28.31 27.93 -15.47
CA PHE A 42 28.64 26.56 -15.06
C PHE A 42 29.82 26.02 -15.86
N VAL A 43 29.91 26.37 -17.15
CA VAL A 43 31.06 26.01 -17.99
C VAL A 43 32.35 26.61 -17.43
N ASP A 44 32.34 27.87 -17.01
CA ASP A 44 33.51 28.55 -16.43
C ASP A 44 33.95 27.89 -15.12
N LEU A 45 33.00 27.45 -14.27
CA LEU A 45 33.29 26.84 -12.97
C LEU A 45 33.66 25.35 -13.04
N TYR A 46 33.07 24.60 -13.97
CA TYR A 46 33.09 23.14 -13.98
C TYR A 46 33.56 22.52 -15.30
N GLY A 47 33.67 23.28 -16.39
CA GLY A 47 34.00 22.77 -17.72
C GLY A 47 35.38 22.12 -17.84
N GLY A 48 36.34 22.53 -16.99
CA GLY A 48 37.66 21.90 -16.90
C GLY A 48 37.70 20.65 -16.01
N LYS A 49 36.63 20.36 -15.25
CA LYS A 49 36.60 19.22 -14.32
C LYS A 49 36.20 17.94 -15.05
N ARG A 50 36.70 16.82 -14.55
CA ARG A 50 36.44 15.48 -15.08
C ARG A 50 35.91 14.56 -14.00
N THR A 51 35.17 13.55 -14.42
CA THR A 51 34.79 12.42 -13.56
C THR A 51 36.01 11.54 -13.26
N GLU A 52 35.86 10.60 -12.33
CA GLU A 52 36.91 9.61 -12.02
C GLU A 52 37.32 8.79 -13.26
N ASP A 53 36.38 8.56 -14.18
CA ASP A 53 36.58 7.85 -15.46
C ASP A 53 37.16 8.73 -16.58
N GLY A 54 37.40 10.03 -16.33
CA GLY A 54 38.00 10.95 -17.29
C GLY A 54 37.03 11.62 -18.26
N GLU A 55 35.72 11.32 -18.21
CA GLU A 55 34.66 12.04 -18.94
C GLU A 55 34.58 13.50 -18.45
N ALA A 56 34.24 14.44 -19.33
CA ALA A 56 33.99 15.82 -18.90
C ALA A 56 32.78 15.87 -17.97
N LEU A 57 32.90 16.56 -16.83
CA LEU A 57 31.91 16.49 -15.76
C LEU A 57 30.50 16.94 -16.21
N LEU A 58 30.42 18.01 -17.00
CA LEU A 58 29.14 18.55 -17.49
C LEU A 58 28.49 17.66 -18.56
N ASP A 59 29.31 16.97 -19.36
CA ASP A 59 28.83 15.99 -20.34
C ASP A 59 28.28 14.75 -19.63
N ALA A 60 29.01 14.24 -18.64
CA ALA A 60 28.58 13.13 -17.80
C ALA A 60 27.25 13.46 -17.10
N PHE A 61 27.14 14.65 -16.51
CA PHE A 61 25.89 15.12 -15.88
C PHE A 61 24.72 15.14 -16.87
N SER A 62 24.91 15.75 -18.04
CA SER A 62 23.87 15.86 -19.07
C SER A 62 23.44 14.49 -19.59
N ARG A 63 24.39 13.57 -19.79
CA ARG A 63 24.16 12.20 -20.21
C ARG A 63 23.37 11.42 -19.15
N MET A 64 23.76 11.50 -17.87
CA MET A 64 23.08 10.82 -16.76
C MET A 64 21.63 11.30 -16.59
N ILE A 65 21.37 12.62 -16.70
CA ILE A 65 20.01 13.15 -16.67
C ILE A 65 19.20 12.61 -17.86
N SER A 66 19.77 12.62 -19.06
CA SER A 66 19.09 12.12 -20.27
C SER A 66 18.77 10.62 -20.19
N GLU A 67 19.70 9.81 -19.66
CA GLU A 67 19.50 8.39 -19.39
C GLU A 67 18.40 8.15 -18.35
N SER A 68 18.37 8.96 -17.29
CA SER A 68 17.36 8.90 -16.23
C SER A 68 15.97 9.25 -16.76
N LEU A 69 15.84 10.32 -17.56
CA LEU A 69 14.58 10.74 -18.17
C LEU A 69 14.00 9.69 -19.13
N ARG A 70 14.87 9.02 -19.90
CA ARG A 70 14.47 7.92 -20.79
C ARG A 70 14.04 6.68 -20.02
N SER A 71 14.73 6.38 -18.91
CA SER A 71 14.44 5.20 -18.07
C SER A 71 13.21 5.41 -17.17
N TYR A 72 12.96 6.66 -16.76
CA TYR A 72 11.89 7.06 -15.84
C TYR A 72 11.06 8.22 -16.40
N PRO A 73 10.25 8.00 -17.45
CA PRO A 73 9.41 9.06 -18.04
C PRO A 73 8.44 9.70 -17.02
N ILE A 74 8.07 8.99 -15.96
CA ILE A 74 7.22 9.49 -14.88
C ILE A 74 7.83 10.69 -14.13
N LEU A 75 9.16 10.88 -14.20
CA LEU A 75 9.88 11.99 -13.58
C LEU A 75 10.20 13.13 -14.56
N ALA A 76 9.83 12.99 -15.83
CA ALA A 76 10.23 13.91 -16.89
C ALA A 76 9.35 15.17 -16.99
N LEU A 77 8.13 15.10 -16.48
CA LEU A 77 7.11 16.12 -16.68
C LEU A 77 6.73 16.79 -15.35
N PRO A 78 6.16 18.00 -15.39
CA PRO A 78 5.49 18.59 -14.25
C PRO A 78 4.53 17.59 -13.58
N THR A 79 4.47 17.63 -12.25
CA THR A 79 3.66 16.68 -11.49
C THR A 79 2.20 16.73 -11.95
N ALA A 80 1.71 15.63 -12.53
CA ALA A 80 0.30 15.50 -12.95
C ALA A 80 -0.56 14.77 -11.90
N PHE A 81 0.08 14.02 -10.99
CA PHE A 81 -0.62 13.21 -10.00
C PHE A 81 -0.97 14.04 -8.75
N ASP A 82 -2.24 13.98 -8.32
CA ASP A 82 -2.73 14.64 -7.11
C ASP A 82 -3.59 13.70 -6.28
N LEU A 83 -3.35 13.69 -4.97
CA LEU A 83 -4.17 12.97 -4.00
C LEU A 83 -5.29 13.86 -3.41
N GLY A 84 -5.23 15.17 -3.63
CA GLY A 84 -6.20 16.12 -3.09
C GLY A 84 -6.34 15.99 -1.57
N GLU A 85 -7.58 15.85 -1.09
CA GLU A 85 -7.93 15.70 0.33
C GLU A 85 -8.14 14.22 0.75
N ALA A 86 -7.60 13.27 -0.02
CA ALA A 86 -7.77 11.85 0.29
C ALA A 86 -7.21 11.49 1.67
N ARG A 87 -8.08 10.94 2.53
CA ARG A 87 -7.71 10.45 3.88
C ARG A 87 -7.17 9.04 3.89
N VAL A 88 -7.52 8.24 2.89
CA VAL A 88 -7.07 6.86 2.71
C VAL A 88 -6.51 6.74 1.31
N VAL A 89 -5.25 6.35 1.21
CA VAL A 89 -4.52 6.23 -0.05
C VAL A 89 -3.93 4.84 -0.12
N SER A 90 -4.13 4.17 -1.25
CA SER A 90 -3.52 2.89 -1.58
C SER A 90 -2.91 3.01 -2.96
N ILE A 91 -1.63 2.64 -3.09
CA ILE A 91 -0.89 2.67 -4.35
C ILE A 91 -0.46 1.23 -4.65
N ASP A 92 -0.95 0.69 -5.76
CA ASP A 92 -0.48 -0.61 -6.26
C ASP A 92 0.86 -0.44 -6.97
N LEU A 93 1.84 -1.23 -6.55
CA LEU A 93 3.21 -1.23 -7.08
C LEU A 93 3.56 -2.54 -7.78
N ALA A 94 2.60 -3.44 -8.01
CA ALA A 94 2.87 -4.76 -8.58
C ALA A 94 3.52 -4.73 -9.96
N GLU A 95 3.08 -3.84 -10.85
CA GLU A 95 3.60 -3.76 -12.22
C GLU A 95 5.01 -3.17 -12.31
N VAL A 96 5.42 -2.41 -11.28
CA VAL A 96 6.70 -1.69 -11.22
C VAL A 96 7.74 -2.37 -10.34
N ALA A 97 7.34 -3.30 -9.48
CA ALA A 97 8.21 -4.08 -8.60
C ALA A 97 8.82 -5.30 -9.29
N ARG A 98 9.47 -5.10 -10.46
CA ARG A 98 10.14 -6.19 -11.18
C ARG A 98 11.45 -6.53 -10.48
N SER A 99 11.73 -7.81 -10.32
CA SER A 99 12.98 -8.31 -9.72
C SER A 99 13.80 -9.10 -10.74
N GLY A 100 15.11 -9.24 -10.48
CA GLY A 100 15.97 -10.16 -11.23
C GLY A 100 17.16 -9.54 -11.96
N SER A 101 17.33 -8.21 -11.91
CA SER A 101 18.54 -7.53 -12.39
C SER A 101 18.79 -6.26 -11.57
N ALA A 102 20.03 -5.76 -11.58
CA ALA A 102 20.37 -4.51 -10.87
C ALA A 102 19.54 -3.32 -11.37
N ALA A 103 19.24 -3.27 -12.67
CA ALA A 103 18.37 -2.23 -13.25
C ALA A 103 16.92 -2.35 -12.76
N ALA A 104 16.41 -3.58 -12.62
CA ALA A 104 15.06 -3.83 -12.10
C ALA A 104 14.95 -3.49 -10.61
N ASP A 105 15.99 -3.82 -9.82
CA ASP A 105 16.08 -3.45 -8.41
C ASP A 105 16.14 -1.91 -8.23
N HIS A 106 16.88 -1.21 -9.10
CA HIS A 106 16.92 0.27 -9.10
C HIS A 106 15.57 0.89 -9.49
N GLN A 107 14.91 0.37 -10.53
CA GLN A 107 13.55 0.80 -10.90
C GLN A 107 12.56 0.58 -9.75
N THR A 108 12.63 -0.57 -9.08
CA THR A 108 11.83 -0.86 -7.90
C THR A 108 12.09 0.17 -6.80
N ALA A 109 13.36 0.50 -6.51
CA ALA A 109 13.71 1.53 -5.53
C ALA A 109 13.03 2.86 -5.85
N MET A 110 13.17 3.33 -7.09
CA MET A 110 12.60 4.60 -7.54
C MET A 110 11.09 4.63 -7.40
N CYS A 111 10.39 3.58 -7.84
CA CYS A 111 8.93 3.52 -7.78
C CYS A 111 8.41 3.46 -6.35
N TYR A 112 9.01 2.65 -5.47
CA TYR A 112 8.62 2.59 -4.06
C TYR A 112 8.88 3.91 -3.34
N MET A 113 10.03 4.55 -3.57
CA MET A 113 10.36 5.84 -2.95
C MET A 113 9.49 6.97 -3.47
N LEU A 114 9.17 7.00 -4.77
CA LEU A 114 8.22 7.95 -5.32
C LEU A 114 6.82 7.76 -4.72
N ALA A 115 6.33 6.53 -4.62
CA ALA A 115 5.03 6.23 -4.01
C ALA A 115 4.99 6.67 -2.54
N ARG A 116 6.02 6.33 -1.76
CA ARG A 116 6.15 6.77 -0.36
C ARG A 116 6.22 8.29 -0.27
N TYR A 117 6.97 8.97 -1.14
CA TYR A 117 7.02 10.43 -1.16
C TYR A 117 5.63 11.02 -1.40
N VAL A 118 4.91 10.54 -2.41
CA VAL A 118 3.58 11.04 -2.75
C VAL A 118 2.60 10.88 -1.58
N VAL A 119 2.63 9.73 -0.88
CA VAL A 119 1.75 9.46 0.27
C VAL A 119 2.16 10.22 1.53
N ALA A 120 3.46 10.27 1.84
CA ALA A 120 3.95 10.63 3.17
C ALA A 120 4.79 11.92 3.22
N ARG A 121 5.00 12.64 2.10
CA ARG A 121 5.82 13.88 2.05
C ARG A 121 5.44 14.93 3.10
N ASN A 122 4.18 14.97 3.51
CA ASN A 122 3.71 15.95 4.47
C ASN A 122 3.72 15.45 5.91
N PHE A 123 3.90 14.15 6.16
CA PHE A 123 3.74 13.56 7.49
C PHE A 123 4.78 14.04 8.50
N TYR A 124 5.94 14.47 8.01
CA TYR A 124 7.12 14.79 8.81
C TYR A 124 7.40 16.31 8.85
N LEU A 125 6.45 17.14 8.42
CA LEU A 125 6.58 18.59 8.50
C LEU A 125 6.45 19.07 9.95
N THR A 126 7.34 19.99 10.31
CA THR A 126 7.46 20.61 11.63
C THR A 126 7.22 22.11 11.53
N GLU A 127 7.03 22.77 12.68
CA GLU A 127 6.87 24.22 12.72
C GLU A 127 8.14 24.95 12.27
N GLU A 128 9.31 24.34 12.43
CA GLU A 128 10.61 24.86 11.98
C GLU A 128 10.68 24.93 10.44
N ASP A 129 10.02 23.99 9.75
CA ASP A 129 9.98 23.97 8.28
C ASP A 129 9.25 25.18 7.68
N VAL A 130 8.42 25.90 8.47
CA VAL A 130 7.71 27.10 8.00
C VAL A 130 8.69 28.15 7.47
N GLU A 131 9.90 28.23 8.04
CA GLU A 131 10.91 29.21 7.62
C GLU A 131 11.47 28.93 6.22
N CYS A 132 11.42 27.67 5.76
CA CYS A 132 11.85 27.24 4.43
C CYS A 132 10.90 27.71 3.32
N PHE A 133 9.68 28.13 3.66
CA PHE A 133 8.72 28.65 2.68
C PHE A 133 8.91 30.16 2.46
N ALA A 134 8.61 30.62 1.25
CA ALA A 134 8.65 32.04 0.90
C ALA A 134 7.74 32.84 1.86
N PRO A 135 8.18 34.01 2.38
CA PRO A 135 7.47 34.76 3.43
C PRO A 135 5.98 34.98 3.16
N ARG A 136 5.62 35.21 1.89
CA ARG A 136 4.24 35.39 1.44
C ARG A 136 3.31 34.23 1.78
N TYR A 137 3.80 32.99 1.71
CA TYR A 137 2.96 31.79 1.88
C TYR A 137 3.07 31.17 3.28
N ARG A 138 3.96 31.68 4.15
CA ARG A 138 4.19 31.14 5.49
C ARG A 138 2.92 31.02 6.33
N PRO A 139 1.99 32.00 6.37
CA PRO A 139 0.76 31.88 7.16
C PRO A 139 -0.11 30.68 6.73
N TYR A 140 -0.18 30.41 5.42
CA TYR A 140 -0.89 29.24 4.89
C TYR A 140 -0.20 27.93 5.30
N HIS A 141 1.12 27.85 5.13
CA HIS A 141 1.87 26.65 5.50
C HIS A 141 1.89 26.39 7.00
N GLU A 142 1.96 27.42 7.83
CA GLU A 142 1.87 27.31 9.29
C GLU A 142 0.55 26.67 9.72
N HIS A 143 -0.57 27.16 9.18
CA HIS A 143 -1.89 26.58 9.46
C HIS A 143 -1.97 25.12 9.01
N ARG A 144 -1.58 24.84 7.76
CA ARG A 144 -1.57 23.48 7.19
C ARG A 144 -0.70 22.51 7.98
N ILE A 145 0.51 22.92 8.37
CA ILE A 145 1.44 22.07 9.15
C ILE A 145 0.85 21.78 10.53
N ARG A 146 0.27 22.78 11.19
CA ARG A 146 -0.39 22.61 12.49
C ARG A 146 -1.52 21.58 12.42
N GLU A 147 -2.37 21.65 11.41
CA GLU A 147 -3.44 20.66 11.20
C GLU A 147 -2.87 19.25 11.01
N ILE A 148 -1.88 19.10 10.11
CA ILE A 148 -1.27 17.81 9.85
C ILE A 148 -0.67 17.22 11.13
N ARG A 149 0.01 18.02 11.96
CA ARG A 149 0.64 17.54 13.20
C ARG A 149 -0.38 17.03 14.24
N GLN A 150 -1.61 17.53 14.23
CA GLN A 150 -2.67 17.07 15.15
C GLN A 150 -3.19 15.67 14.80
N ASP A 151 -3.12 15.29 13.52
CA ASP A 151 -3.61 14.01 13.06
C ASP A 151 -2.61 12.87 13.31
N LYS A 152 -3.15 11.70 13.69
CA LYS A 152 -2.39 10.45 13.65
C LYS A 152 -2.37 9.92 12.23
N LYS A 153 -1.18 9.59 11.73
CA LYS A 153 -1.01 9.05 10.37
C LYS A 153 -0.61 7.59 10.46
N HIS A 154 -0.92 6.84 9.41
CA HIS A 154 -0.55 5.43 9.32
C HIS A 154 0.05 5.16 7.95
N LEU A 155 1.31 4.72 7.94
CA LEU A 155 2.00 4.23 6.75
C LEU A 155 2.05 2.70 6.81
N GLN A 156 1.52 2.05 5.78
CA GLN A 156 1.47 0.59 5.69
C GLN A 156 2.24 0.12 4.46
N TRP A 157 3.20 -0.77 4.68
CA TRP A 157 3.99 -1.43 3.66
C TRP A 157 3.49 -2.86 3.54
N ASP A 158 2.81 -3.15 2.44
CA ASP A 158 2.38 -4.50 2.10
C ASP A 158 3.39 -5.21 1.18
N GLU A 159 3.41 -6.54 1.24
CA GLU A 159 4.32 -7.40 0.48
C GLU A 159 5.80 -6.99 0.57
N LEU A 160 6.26 -6.75 1.80
CA LEU A 160 7.61 -6.28 2.10
C LEU A 160 8.72 -7.16 1.49
N HIS A 161 8.46 -8.46 1.32
CA HIS A 161 9.37 -9.41 0.67
C HIS A 161 9.91 -8.95 -0.70
N ARG A 162 9.14 -8.13 -1.43
CA ARG A 162 9.55 -7.56 -2.73
C ARG A 162 10.74 -6.62 -2.62
N THR A 163 10.97 -6.05 -1.44
CA THR A 163 12.02 -5.05 -1.18
C THR A 163 13.33 -5.65 -0.71
N LYS A 164 13.43 -6.98 -0.58
CA LYS A 164 14.57 -7.67 0.06
C LYS A 164 15.94 -7.36 -0.56
N ARG A 165 15.99 -7.10 -1.86
CA ARG A 165 17.22 -6.72 -2.59
C ARG A 165 17.42 -5.22 -2.73
N VAL A 166 16.44 -4.43 -2.31
CA VAL A 166 16.37 -2.99 -2.58
C VAL A 166 16.66 -2.21 -1.30
N ARG A 167 17.94 -2.14 -0.94
CA ARG A 167 18.43 -1.50 0.29
C ARG A 167 17.84 -0.11 0.55
N PRO A 168 17.78 0.84 -0.41
CA PRO A 168 17.25 2.17 -0.13
C PRO A 168 15.81 2.15 0.39
N VAL A 169 14.98 1.20 -0.08
CA VAL A 169 13.61 1.05 0.38
C VAL A 169 13.59 0.52 1.82
N ARG A 170 14.45 -0.45 2.14
CA ARG A 170 14.59 -1.02 3.49
C ARG A 170 15.02 0.05 4.50
N ASP A 171 16.04 0.82 4.14
CA ASP A 171 16.60 1.86 4.99
C ASP A 171 15.55 2.95 5.26
N GLN A 172 14.76 3.33 4.25
CA GLN A 172 13.65 4.27 4.44
C GLN A 172 12.56 3.73 5.36
N VAL A 173 12.18 2.44 5.23
CA VAL A 173 11.19 1.80 6.13
C VAL A 173 11.70 1.82 7.57
N ILE A 174 12.98 1.50 7.78
CA ILE A 174 13.61 1.53 9.11
C ILE A 174 13.62 2.96 9.68
N GLY A 175 13.96 3.96 8.87
CA GLY A 175 13.88 5.37 9.24
C GLY A 175 12.47 5.76 9.69
N ASP A 176 11.46 5.39 8.90
CA ASP A 176 10.05 5.65 9.21
C ASP A 176 9.62 4.95 10.52
N MET A 177 10.10 3.73 10.78
CA MET A 177 9.81 3.00 12.02
C MET A 177 10.49 3.62 13.24
N ARG A 178 11.72 4.11 13.09
CA ARG A 178 12.52 4.70 14.17
C ARG A 178 12.02 6.09 14.56
N GLU A 179 11.63 6.90 13.57
CA GLU A 179 11.32 8.32 13.77
C GLU A 179 9.82 8.61 13.75
N GLY A 180 9.02 7.79 13.06
CA GLY A 180 7.60 8.04 12.85
C GLY A 180 6.81 8.22 14.14
N GLY A 181 7.14 7.48 15.20
CA GLY A 181 6.47 7.60 16.50
C GLY A 181 6.55 9.00 17.11
N LYS A 182 7.61 9.76 16.83
CA LYS A 182 7.78 11.14 17.31
C LYS A 182 6.83 12.11 16.59
N GLU A 183 6.55 11.85 15.32
CA GLU A 183 5.68 12.67 14.46
C GLU A 183 4.23 12.18 14.41
N GLY A 184 3.85 11.23 15.28
CA GLY A 184 2.51 10.64 15.31
C GLY A 184 2.21 9.73 14.11
N VAL A 185 3.24 9.20 13.46
CA VAL A 185 3.16 8.26 12.34
C VAL A 185 3.30 6.83 12.86
N MET A 186 2.24 6.04 12.71
CA MET A 186 2.31 4.59 12.89
C MET A 186 2.85 3.95 11.60
N VAL A 187 3.77 3.00 11.73
CA VAL A 187 4.25 2.19 10.60
C VAL A 187 3.82 0.75 10.80
N THR A 188 3.29 0.13 9.74
CA THR A 188 3.00 -1.31 9.71
C THR A 188 3.67 -1.93 8.50
N VAL A 189 4.41 -3.01 8.74
CA VAL A 189 5.04 -3.81 7.69
C VAL A 189 4.38 -5.18 7.65
N LEU A 190 4.03 -5.65 6.45
CA LEU A 190 3.39 -6.94 6.24
C LEU A 190 4.24 -7.79 5.30
N SER A 191 4.43 -9.06 5.68
CA SER A 191 5.07 -10.07 4.83
C SER A 191 4.56 -11.46 5.18
N GLN A 192 4.79 -12.40 4.26
CA GLN A 192 4.39 -13.79 4.41
C GLN A 192 5.43 -14.62 5.18
N ASP A 193 6.71 -14.24 5.12
CA ASP A 193 7.79 -14.89 5.85
C ASP A 193 8.36 -14.00 6.96
N VAL A 194 8.72 -14.63 8.09
CA VAL A 194 9.43 -13.93 9.17
C VAL A 194 10.83 -13.50 8.72
N ASP A 195 11.39 -14.23 7.76
CA ASP A 195 12.73 -13.98 7.18
C ASP A 195 12.77 -12.79 6.22
N ASP A 196 11.63 -12.12 6.00
CA ASP A 196 11.55 -10.90 5.20
C ASP A 196 11.70 -9.63 6.04
N PHE A 197 11.67 -9.73 7.37
CA PHE A 197 11.88 -8.62 8.27
C PHE A 197 13.35 -8.54 8.68
N ASP A 198 13.94 -7.35 8.62
CA ASP A 198 15.28 -7.12 9.14
C ASP A 198 15.24 -7.17 10.67
N GLU A 199 16.33 -7.61 11.31
CA GLU A 199 16.45 -7.62 12.78
C GLU A 199 16.18 -6.23 13.38
N GLU A 200 16.64 -5.18 12.69
CA GLU A 200 16.42 -3.81 13.10
C GLU A 200 14.93 -3.43 13.07
N MET A 201 14.18 -3.84 12.04
CA MET A 201 12.73 -3.63 11.97
C MET A 201 12.02 -4.28 13.15
N LEU A 202 12.42 -5.49 13.52
CA LEU A 202 11.81 -6.22 14.64
C LEU A 202 12.14 -5.62 16.00
N SER A 203 13.32 -5.02 16.14
CA SER A 203 13.74 -4.30 17.35
C SER A 203 12.89 -3.05 17.61
N PHE A 204 12.45 -2.36 16.55
CA PHE A 204 11.57 -1.18 16.66
C PHE A 204 10.08 -1.54 16.73
N ALA A 205 9.69 -2.76 16.35
CA ALA A 205 8.30 -3.18 16.33
C ALA A 205 7.74 -3.42 17.75
N THR A 206 6.91 -2.50 18.22
CA THR A 206 6.18 -2.62 19.50
C THR A 206 4.98 -3.58 19.43
N VAL A 207 4.48 -3.86 18.23
CA VAL A 207 3.35 -4.78 18.01
C VAL A 207 3.72 -5.78 16.93
N LYS A 208 3.68 -7.07 17.26
CA LYS A 208 3.98 -8.18 16.35
C LYS A 208 2.75 -9.08 16.28
N LYS A 209 2.25 -9.38 15.08
CA LYS A 209 1.03 -10.20 14.90
C LYS A 209 1.28 -11.33 13.90
N VAL A 210 0.87 -12.54 14.26
CA VAL A 210 1.00 -13.74 13.43
C VAL A 210 -0.38 -14.27 13.10
N PHE A 211 -0.77 -14.19 11.83
CA PHE A 211 -2.11 -14.54 11.34
C PHE A 211 -2.19 -15.92 10.66
N SER A 212 -1.05 -16.58 10.41
CA SER A 212 -0.98 -17.88 9.74
C SER A 212 -0.23 -18.89 10.60
N LYS A 213 -0.68 -20.16 10.55
CA LYS A 213 0.00 -21.26 11.23
C LYS A 213 1.41 -21.43 10.66
N GLN A 214 2.37 -21.62 11.55
CA GLN A 214 3.76 -21.83 11.16
C GLN A 214 4.19 -23.27 11.37
N ASN A 215 5.10 -23.73 10.51
CA ASN A 215 5.79 -24.99 10.74
C ASN A 215 6.79 -24.85 11.90
N GLU A 216 7.31 -25.98 12.38
CA GLU A 216 8.23 -26.03 13.53
C GLU A 216 9.45 -25.12 13.37
N LYS A 217 10.10 -25.16 12.20
CA LYS A 217 11.28 -24.34 11.91
C LYS A 217 10.97 -22.84 12.01
N LYS A 218 9.90 -22.38 11.36
CA LYS A 218 9.49 -20.96 11.37
C LYS A 218 8.98 -20.52 12.73
N ALA A 219 8.27 -21.39 13.45
CA ALA A 219 7.81 -21.11 14.81
C ALA A 219 8.99 -20.93 15.77
N GLY A 220 10.01 -21.79 15.69
CA GLY A 220 11.25 -21.63 16.46
C GLY A 220 11.97 -20.32 16.13
N ARG A 221 12.06 -19.96 14.85
CA ARG A 221 12.65 -18.68 14.43
C ARG A 221 11.85 -17.46 14.92
N MET A 222 10.51 -17.52 14.85
CA MET A 222 9.66 -16.48 15.44
C MET A 222 9.82 -16.39 16.96
N ARG A 223 10.04 -17.52 17.64
CA ARG A 223 10.30 -17.52 19.08
C ARG A 223 11.55 -16.71 19.43
N GLU A 224 12.63 -16.94 18.70
CA GLU A 224 13.88 -16.20 18.86
C GLU A 224 13.72 -14.72 18.49
N MET A 225 13.19 -14.44 17.30
CA MET A 225 13.12 -13.08 16.75
C MET A 225 12.08 -12.19 17.43
N PHE A 226 10.95 -12.77 17.90
CA PHE A 226 9.85 -12.00 18.51
C PHE A 226 9.83 -12.13 20.05
N GLY A 227 10.76 -12.88 20.64
CA GLY A 227 10.81 -13.10 22.09
C GLY A 227 9.62 -13.91 22.62
N LEU A 228 9.07 -14.84 21.83
CA LEU A 228 7.88 -15.60 22.24
C LEU A 228 8.22 -16.65 23.30
N SER A 229 7.25 -16.97 24.16
CA SER A 229 7.34 -18.13 25.06
C SER A 229 7.08 -19.44 24.31
N SER A 230 7.43 -20.57 24.91
CA SER A 230 7.08 -21.90 24.38
C SER A 230 5.57 -22.10 24.22
N THR A 231 4.76 -21.51 25.10
CA THR A 231 3.29 -21.51 24.99
C THR A 231 2.82 -20.72 23.77
N ALA A 232 3.43 -19.56 23.50
CA ALA A 232 3.11 -18.78 22.31
C ALA A 232 3.56 -19.48 21.03
N GLU A 233 4.72 -20.16 21.04
CA GLU A 233 5.17 -21.02 19.93
C GLU A 233 4.13 -22.12 19.63
N TYR A 234 3.64 -22.82 20.66
CA TYR A 234 2.57 -23.80 20.52
C TYR A 234 1.30 -23.18 19.90
N ALA A 235 0.92 -21.98 20.35
CA ALA A 235 -0.25 -21.28 19.83
C ALA A 235 -0.11 -20.93 18.34
N VAL A 236 1.07 -20.44 17.92
CA VAL A 236 1.39 -20.13 16.52
C VAL A 236 1.33 -21.39 15.65
N ARG A 237 1.79 -22.54 16.15
CA ARG A 237 1.77 -23.81 15.42
C ARG A 237 0.37 -24.41 15.29
N HIS A 238 -0.44 -24.33 16.34
CA HIS A 238 -1.62 -25.18 16.46
C HIS A 238 -2.96 -24.43 16.55
N LEU A 239 -2.98 -23.25 17.16
CA LEU A 239 -4.22 -22.59 17.61
C LEU A 239 -4.70 -21.46 16.69
N ILE A 240 -3.85 -20.93 15.81
CA ILE A 240 -4.23 -19.95 14.79
C ILE A 240 -5.31 -20.54 13.86
N ARG A 241 -6.32 -19.74 13.51
CA ARG A 241 -7.42 -20.13 12.64
C ARG A 241 -7.67 -19.04 11.60
N PRO A 242 -7.82 -19.39 10.31
CA PRO A 242 -8.13 -18.42 9.27
C PRO A 242 -9.50 -17.77 9.50
N PRO A 243 -9.78 -16.64 8.83
CA PRO A 243 -11.08 -15.97 8.90
C PRO A 243 -12.24 -16.93 8.64
N SER A 244 -13.29 -16.81 9.46
CA SER A 244 -14.52 -17.58 9.36
C SER A 244 -15.66 -16.87 10.07
N ALA A 245 -16.87 -17.44 10.04
CA ALA A 245 -18.00 -16.96 10.84
C ALA A 245 -17.71 -16.93 12.36
N LYS A 246 -16.71 -17.67 12.85
CA LYS A 246 -16.26 -17.67 14.26
C LYS A 246 -15.08 -16.71 14.53
N GLY A 247 -14.77 -15.84 13.56
CA GLY A 247 -13.60 -14.96 13.59
C GLY A 247 -12.30 -15.63 13.12
N ALA A 248 -11.23 -14.84 13.09
CA ALA A 248 -9.87 -15.25 12.79
C ALA A 248 -9.04 -15.26 14.09
N THR A 249 -8.48 -16.41 14.45
CA THR A 249 -7.63 -16.52 15.64
C THR A 249 -6.18 -16.28 15.26
N PHE A 250 -5.50 -15.37 15.95
CA PHE A 250 -4.11 -14.98 15.67
C PHE A 250 -3.34 -14.76 16.98
N VAL A 251 -2.01 -14.80 16.91
CA VAL A 251 -1.16 -14.47 18.07
C VAL A 251 -0.70 -13.02 17.95
N GLY A 252 -0.86 -12.25 19.02
CA GLY A 252 -0.36 -10.88 19.13
C GLY A 252 0.61 -10.74 20.29
N ALA A 253 1.79 -10.19 20.03
CA ALA A 253 2.77 -9.77 21.04
C ALA A 253 2.83 -8.24 21.06
N PHE A 254 2.78 -7.67 22.26
CA PHE A 254 2.69 -6.23 22.49
C PHE A 254 3.73 -5.81 23.52
N SER A 255 4.64 -4.92 23.12
CA SER A 255 5.59 -4.26 24.00
C SER A 255 4.98 -2.92 24.42
N THR A 256 4.62 -2.81 25.70
CA THR A 256 3.99 -1.61 26.27
C THR A 256 4.89 -0.97 27.32
N ARG A 257 4.52 0.21 27.82
CA ARG A 257 5.24 0.86 28.93
C ARG A 257 5.21 0.05 30.23
N GLU A 258 4.21 -0.82 30.40
CA GLU A 258 4.02 -1.65 31.60
C GLU A 258 4.70 -3.03 31.47
N GLY A 259 5.24 -3.33 30.29
CA GLY A 259 5.90 -4.61 30.00
C GLY A 259 5.41 -5.25 28.71
N GLU A 260 5.85 -6.48 28.50
CA GLU A 260 5.48 -7.27 27.33
C GLU A 260 4.31 -8.21 27.62
N SER A 261 3.37 -8.30 26.68
CA SER A 261 2.24 -9.22 26.77
C SER A 261 2.05 -9.99 25.46
N VAL A 262 1.72 -11.27 25.57
CA VAL A 262 1.45 -12.14 24.43
C VAL A 262 0.09 -12.79 24.61
N HIS A 263 -0.77 -12.64 23.60
CA HIS A 263 -2.15 -13.09 23.65
C HIS A 263 -2.53 -13.89 22.41
N LEU A 264 -3.31 -14.94 22.62
CA LEU A 264 -4.10 -15.56 21.56
C LEU A 264 -5.40 -14.76 21.43
N LEU A 265 -5.56 -14.07 20.31
CA LEU A 265 -6.66 -13.15 20.06
C LEU A 265 -7.58 -13.71 18.97
N ASN A 266 -8.85 -13.32 19.01
CA ASN A 266 -9.81 -13.64 17.96
C ASN A 266 -10.41 -12.34 17.41
N SER A 267 -10.20 -12.08 16.12
CA SER A 267 -10.79 -10.97 15.41
C SER A 267 -12.10 -11.41 14.77
N THR A 268 -13.23 -10.88 15.25
CA THR A 268 -14.55 -11.13 14.66
C THR A 268 -14.85 -10.07 13.60
N MET A 269 -15.33 -10.53 12.43
CA MET A 269 -15.68 -9.67 11.31
C MET A 269 -17.07 -10.05 10.82
N GLY A 270 -17.90 -9.04 10.52
CA GLY A 270 -19.22 -9.28 9.94
C GLY A 270 -19.11 -9.88 8.53
N GLY A 271 -20.11 -10.68 8.13
CA GLY A 271 -20.14 -11.37 6.84
C GLY A 271 -19.91 -10.46 5.63
N ILE A 272 -20.39 -9.21 5.68
CA ILE A 272 -20.15 -8.21 4.61
C ILE A 272 -18.66 -7.96 4.40
N ARG A 273 -17.89 -7.83 5.48
CA ARG A 273 -16.44 -7.62 5.42
C ARG A 273 -15.73 -8.89 5.00
N LEU A 274 -16.12 -10.06 5.52
CA LEU A 274 -15.55 -11.34 5.09
C LEU A 274 -15.68 -11.53 3.57
N TRP A 275 -16.85 -11.20 3.00
CA TRP A 275 -17.06 -11.21 1.55
C TRP A 275 -16.27 -10.16 0.79
N ALA A 276 -16.06 -8.98 1.36
CA ALA A 276 -15.22 -7.96 0.74
C ALA A 276 -13.74 -8.40 0.65
N PHE A 277 -13.28 -9.23 1.59
CA PHE A 277 -11.87 -9.63 1.70
C PHE A 277 -11.58 -11.07 1.24
N SER A 278 -12.59 -11.85 0.83
CA SER A 278 -12.33 -13.17 0.26
C SER A 278 -11.54 -13.04 -1.05
N THR A 279 -10.50 -13.88 -1.18
CA THR A 279 -9.60 -13.95 -2.33
C THR A 279 -9.61 -15.33 -3.00
N THR A 280 -10.40 -16.27 -2.49
CA THR A 280 -10.58 -17.57 -3.12
C THR A 280 -11.18 -17.39 -4.52
N GLN A 281 -10.73 -18.19 -5.49
CA GLN A 281 -11.10 -18.00 -6.90
C GLN A 281 -12.62 -18.12 -7.11
N GLU A 282 -13.21 -19.15 -6.53
CA GLU A 282 -14.65 -19.41 -6.61
C GLU A 282 -15.47 -18.28 -5.97
N ASP A 283 -15.04 -17.81 -4.79
CA ASP A 283 -15.70 -16.71 -4.09
C ASP A 283 -15.61 -15.40 -4.89
N THR A 284 -14.42 -15.13 -5.45
CA THR A 284 -14.16 -13.94 -6.28
C THR A 284 -15.01 -13.98 -7.54
N TYR A 285 -15.06 -15.11 -8.24
CA TYR A 285 -15.87 -15.27 -9.44
C TYR A 285 -17.36 -15.03 -9.18
N VAL A 286 -17.93 -15.69 -8.16
CA VAL A 286 -19.35 -15.52 -7.80
C VAL A 286 -19.63 -14.08 -7.41
N ARG A 287 -18.78 -13.49 -6.55
CA ARG A 287 -18.93 -12.12 -6.07
C ARG A 287 -18.85 -11.11 -7.20
N ASP A 288 -17.86 -11.21 -8.08
CA ASP A 288 -17.61 -10.22 -9.13
C ASP A 288 -18.64 -10.32 -10.24
N THR A 289 -19.15 -11.53 -10.52
CA THR A 289 -20.29 -11.71 -11.41
C THR A 289 -21.54 -11.05 -10.83
N LEU A 290 -21.86 -11.29 -9.57
CA LEU A 290 -22.99 -10.61 -8.90
C LEU A 290 -22.78 -9.09 -8.79
N TYR A 291 -21.54 -8.60 -8.64
CA TYR A 291 -21.24 -7.16 -8.63
C TYR A 291 -21.68 -6.46 -9.91
N ARG A 292 -21.51 -7.11 -11.06
CA ARG A 292 -21.96 -6.57 -12.36
C ARG A 292 -23.48 -6.49 -12.47
N GLU A 293 -24.18 -7.47 -11.90
CA GLU A 293 -25.64 -7.60 -12.05
C GLU A 293 -26.44 -6.76 -11.05
N ILE A 294 -26.07 -6.78 -9.76
CA ILE A 294 -26.86 -6.16 -8.68
C ILE A 294 -26.10 -5.12 -7.86
N GLY A 295 -24.83 -4.89 -8.19
CA GLY A 295 -23.98 -3.89 -7.56
C GLY A 295 -23.28 -4.37 -6.27
N PRO A 296 -22.12 -3.79 -5.92
CA PRO A 296 -21.27 -4.33 -4.84
C PRO A 296 -21.89 -4.36 -3.44
N VAL A 297 -22.72 -3.36 -3.13
CA VAL A 297 -23.33 -3.24 -1.80
C VAL A 297 -24.37 -4.33 -1.58
N GLU A 298 -25.28 -4.50 -2.54
CA GLU A 298 -26.36 -5.49 -2.46
C GLU A 298 -25.81 -6.92 -2.55
N THR A 299 -24.83 -7.17 -3.43
CA THR A 299 -24.16 -8.46 -3.51
C THR A 299 -23.56 -8.87 -2.16
N ARG A 300 -22.81 -7.99 -1.50
CA ARG A 300 -22.22 -8.33 -0.19
C ARG A 300 -23.28 -8.54 0.89
N ARG A 301 -24.40 -7.81 0.86
CA ARG A 301 -25.53 -8.02 1.79
C ARG A 301 -26.19 -9.37 1.57
N LEU A 302 -26.50 -9.71 0.33
CA LEU A 302 -27.06 -11.00 -0.08
C LEU A 302 -26.16 -12.16 0.36
N LEU A 303 -24.89 -12.11 -0.05
CA LEU A 303 -23.91 -13.15 0.24
C LEU A 303 -23.62 -13.25 1.74
N ALA A 304 -23.53 -12.15 2.47
CA ALA A 304 -23.32 -12.19 3.92
C ALA A 304 -24.49 -12.80 4.69
N ARG A 305 -25.72 -12.67 4.18
CA ARG A 305 -26.90 -13.27 4.80
C ARG A 305 -26.99 -14.77 4.52
N LEU A 306 -26.75 -15.19 3.27
CA LEU A 306 -26.83 -16.60 2.88
C LEU A 306 -25.58 -17.40 3.31
N TYR A 307 -24.42 -16.76 3.25
CA TYR A 307 -23.11 -17.35 3.56
C TYR A 307 -22.34 -16.42 4.51
N PRO A 308 -22.74 -16.35 5.80
CA PRO A 308 -22.14 -15.42 6.78
C PRO A 308 -20.66 -15.70 7.06
N GLY A 309 -20.16 -16.88 6.69
CA GLY A 309 -18.74 -17.23 6.78
C GLY A 309 -17.84 -16.56 5.75
N GLY A 310 -18.40 -15.85 4.76
CA GLY A 310 -17.62 -15.14 3.74
C GLY A 310 -17.10 -16.01 2.59
N SER A 311 -17.68 -17.19 2.38
CA SER A 311 -17.27 -18.11 1.31
C SER A 311 -18.42 -19.02 0.87
N VAL A 312 -18.47 -19.30 -0.44
CA VAL A 312 -19.36 -20.29 -1.08
C VAL A 312 -18.64 -21.60 -1.41
N ALA A 313 -17.33 -21.70 -1.16
CA ALA A 313 -16.53 -22.85 -1.56
C ALA A 313 -17.12 -24.21 -1.11
N ARG A 314 -17.65 -24.29 0.12
CA ARG A 314 -18.30 -25.51 0.63
C ARG A 314 -19.57 -25.89 -0.13
N GLU A 315 -20.35 -24.90 -0.54
CA GLU A 315 -21.57 -25.12 -1.32
C GLU A 315 -21.21 -25.62 -2.72
N ILE A 316 -20.22 -25.00 -3.35
CA ILE A 316 -19.71 -25.41 -4.66
C ILE A 316 -19.16 -26.84 -4.60
N GLU A 317 -18.33 -27.16 -3.60
CA GLU A 317 -17.77 -28.50 -3.41
C GLU A 317 -18.88 -29.55 -3.21
N ALA A 318 -19.92 -29.22 -2.43
CA ALA A 318 -21.07 -30.10 -2.23
C ALA A 318 -21.86 -30.33 -3.53
N ARG A 319 -22.00 -29.29 -4.38
CA ARG A 319 -22.65 -29.41 -5.69
C ARG A 319 -21.82 -30.23 -6.66
N LYS A 320 -20.51 -30.01 -6.74
CA LYS A 320 -19.59 -30.81 -7.57
C LYS A 320 -19.67 -32.29 -7.22
N LYS A 321 -19.62 -32.64 -5.92
CA LYS A 321 -19.77 -34.03 -5.45
C LYS A 321 -21.09 -34.67 -5.86
N LYS A 322 -22.21 -33.93 -5.84
CA LYS A 322 -23.51 -34.45 -6.29
C LYS A 322 -23.50 -34.77 -7.79
N VAL A 323 -22.85 -33.93 -8.60
CA VAL A 323 -22.69 -34.15 -10.04
C VAL A 323 -21.78 -35.35 -10.32
N GLU A 324 -20.68 -35.50 -9.59
CA GLU A 324 -19.78 -36.65 -9.71
C GLU A 324 -20.50 -37.98 -9.40
N ILE A 325 -21.29 -38.03 -8.32
CA ILE A 325 -22.07 -39.22 -7.94
C ILE A 325 -23.11 -39.60 -9.01
N SER A 326 -23.59 -38.62 -9.79
CA SER A 326 -24.53 -38.85 -10.89
C SER A 326 -23.88 -39.41 -12.17
N GLY A 327 -22.55 -39.63 -12.18
CA GLY A 327 -21.83 -40.35 -13.23
C GLY A 327 -21.42 -39.51 -14.45
N LEU A 328 -21.37 -38.18 -14.33
CA LEU A 328 -21.01 -37.26 -15.42
C LEU A 328 -19.77 -36.44 -15.04
N ILE A 329 -18.66 -36.57 -15.78
CA ILE A 329 -17.37 -35.92 -15.48
C ILE A 329 -16.93 -35.01 -16.65
N GLY A 330 -16.53 -33.75 -16.37
CA GLY A 330 -15.89 -32.84 -17.34
C GLY A 330 -15.71 -31.39 -16.84
N GLN A 331 -14.64 -30.70 -17.27
CA GLN A 331 -14.27 -29.32 -16.86
C GLN A 331 -15.31 -28.25 -17.25
N ASP A 332 -15.92 -28.35 -18.45
CA ASP A 332 -16.97 -27.42 -18.91
C ASP A 332 -18.22 -27.43 -18.01
N ARG A 333 -18.40 -28.44 -17.14
CA ARG A 333 -19.52 -28.51 -16.19
C ARG A 333 -19.19 -27.95 -14.82
N ASP A 334 -17.92 -27.85 -14.45
CA ASP A 334 -17.52 -27.20 -13.19
C ASP A 334 -17.89 -25.72 -13.21
N ASP A 335 -17.68 -25.07 -14.35
CA ASP A 335 -18.13 -23.69 -14.58
C ASP A 335 -19.66 -23.60 -14.56
N GLY A 336 -20.35 -24.58 -15.16
CA GLY A 336 -21.81 -24.68 -15.12
C GLY A 336 -22.41 -24.83 -13.72
N VAL A 337 -21.70 -25.45 -12.76
CA VAL A 337 -22.13 -25.52 -11.35
C VAL A 337 -22.06 -24.14 -10.69
N ILE A 338 -21.00 -23.39 -10.95
CA ILE A 338 -20.79 -22.07 -10.37
C ILE A 338 -21.77 -21.07 -10.99
N ASP A 339 -21.96 -21.09 -12.32
CA ASP A 339 -22.93 -20.24 -13.01
C ASP A 339 -24.37 -20.56 -12.61
N GLY A 340 -24.68 -21.85 -12.37
CA GLY A 340 -25.96 -22.26 -11.80
C GLY A 340 -26.21 -21.68 -10.41
N LEU A 341 -25.18 -21.67 -9.55
CA LEU A 341 -25.26 -21.01 -8.24
C LEU A 341 -25.46 -19.49 -8.37
N VAL A 342 -24.75 -18.83 -9.29
CA VAL A 342 -24.93 -17.39 -9.53
C VAL A 342 -26.37 -17.09 -9.94
N THR A 343 -26.93 -17.87 -10.86
CA THR A 343 -28.32 -17.71 -11.34
C THR A 343 -29.32 -17.84 -10.19
N GLU A 344 -29.16 -18.86 -9.35
CA GLU A 344 -30.00 -19.06 -8.16
C GLU A 344 -29.92 -17.88 -7.17
N LEU A 345 -28.71 -17.34 -6.96
CA LEU A 345 -28.52 -16.18 -6.08
C LEU A 345 -29.20 -14.92 -6.62
N LEU A 346 -29.18 -14.73 -7.94
CA LEU A 346 -29.91 -13.64 -8.60
C LEU A 346 -31.42 -13.80 -8.46
N ASP A 347 -31.95 -15.02 -8.64
CA ASP A 347 -33.38 -15.30 -8.47
C ASP A 347 -33.84 -15.01 -7.03
N ILE A 348 -33.06 -15.46 -6.03
CA ILE A 348 -33.32 -15.17 -4.61
C ILE A 348 -33.34 -13.66 -4.37
N TYR A 349 -32.41 -12.91 -4.96
CA TYR A 349 -32.37 -11.46 -4.83
C TYR A 349 -33.62 -10.79 -5.44
N GLN A 350 -34.03 -11.19 -6.64
CA GLN A 350 -35.20 -10.61 -7.32
C GLN A 350 -36.50 -10.90 -6.58
N GLN A 351 -36.65 -12.11 -6.03
CA GLN A 351 -37.82 -12.47 -5.21
C GLN A 351 -37.92 -11.55 -3.98
N GLN A 352 -36.84 -11.38 -3.25
CA GLN A 352 -36.82 -10.53 -2.04
C GLN A 352 -37.02 -9.05 -2.35
N ARG A 353 -36.44 -8.56 -3.44
CA ARG A 353 -36.66 -7.19 -3.89
C ARG A 353 -38.14 -6.97 -4.23
N SER A 354 -38.79 -7.95 -4.86
CA SER A 354 -40.21 -7.91 -5.19
C SER A 354 -41.09 -7.94 -3.94
N GLU A 355 -40.74 -8.73 -2.93
CA GLU A 355 -41.42 -8.78 -1.64
C GLU A 355 -41.29 -7.46 -0.88
N ALA A 356 -40.08 -6.87 -0.85
CA ALA A 356 -39.82 -5.59 -0.19
C ALA A 356 -40.53 -4.40 -0.85
N LEU A 357 -40.84 -4.49 -2.15
CA LEU A 357 -41.64 -3.47 -2.87
C LEU A 357 -43.15 -3.62 -2.65
N ARG A 358 -43.61 -4.77 -2.15
CA ARG A 358 -45.03 -5.05 -1.85
C ARG A 358 -45.40 -4.75 -0.40
N ALA A 359 -44.41 -4.78 0.50
CA ALA A 359 -44.52 -4.35 1.90
C ALA A 359 -44.38 -2.82 1.99
#